data_AF-A0A2S5BHL3-F1
#
_entry.id   AF-A0A2S5BHL3-F1
#
_cell.length_a   1.000
_cell.length_b   1.000
_cell.length_c   1.000
_cell.angle_alpha   90.00
_cell.angle_beta   90.00
_cell.angle_gamma   90.00
#
_symmetry.space_group_name_H-M   'P 1'
#
loop_
_entity.id
_entity.type
_entity.pdbx_description
1 polymer ?
#
loop_
_entity_poly.entity_id
_entity_poly.type
_entity_poly.pdbx_seq_one_letter_code
_entity_poly.pdbx_strand_id
1 'polypeptide(L)'
;MTTFQDGKGKDRLDETKQDELLFDDAELDRIFNQEASLVSREAEVMRVLACFKLNPYEILDLNWMPKSGVTDADIQRAYRKKSLLIHPDKLKHPRGIEAFDLLKKVRLNSTLHVRGTGRRRRRNQPRLTLLLPWARKQKQAQTELSDPEKRKPLDETLQDARMLVLREIGLPRETPDDHEKLNPPAMKDPDLKERVRRKAKEIMIDDELRKRRVQKMTMIAEGAEAKRVEDAVAERKRKMEEKERWEETREDRVWDWRSFNKKKKKRTKGPEVLG
;
A
#
# COMPACT_ATOMS: atom_id res chain seq x y z
N MET A 1 -96.78 8.98 39.84
CA MET A 1 -96.14 10.14 39.18
C MET A 1 -95.00 10.62 40.08
N THR A 2 -93.79 10.10 39.85
CA THR A 2 -92.55 10.72 40.34
C THR A 2 -91.42 10.20 39.46
N THR A 3 -90.85 11.10 38.68
CA THR A 3 -89.80 10.87 37.68
C THR A 3 -88.46 10.63 38.33
N PHE A 4 -87.87 9.45 38.10
CA PHE A 4 -86.48 9.13 38.47
C PHE A 4 -85.57 9.59 37.32
N GLN A 5 -84.79 10.64 37.57
CA GLN A 5 -83.82 11.17 36.63
C GLN A 5 -82.57 10.29 36.65
N ASP A 6 -82.32 9.55 35.56
CA ASP A 6 -81.03 8.91 35.32
C ASP A 6 -79.97 9.99 35.06
N GLY A 7 -79.22 10.32 36.10
CA GLY A 7 -77.99 11.07 36.00
C GLY A 7 -76.94 10.27 35.24
N LYS A 8 -76.82 10.53 33.93
CA LYS A 8 -75.63 10.16 33.15
C LYS A 8 -74.44 10.95 33.68
N GLY A 9 -73.78 10.41 34.71
CA GLY A 9 -72.41 10.74 35.07
C GLY A 9 -71.51 10.37 33.89
N LYS A 10 -71.21 11.37 33.06
CA LYS A 10 -70.23 11.27 31.99
C LYS A 10 -68.86 11.32 32.68
N ASP A 11 -68.36 10.17 33.11
CA ASP A 11 -67.00 10.00 33.59
C ASP A 11 -66.05 10.40 32.47
N ARG A 12 -65.61 11.66 32.54
CA ARG A 12 -64.63 12.28 31.68
C ARG A 12 -63.27 11.85 32.23
N LEU A 13 -62.88 10.61 31.91
CA LEU A 13 -61.55 10.11 32.21
C LEU A 13 -60.53 10.84 31.34
N ASP A 14 -60.03 11.94 31.89
CA ASP A 14 -58.63 12.38 31.83
C ASP A 14 -57.91 12.17 30.48
N GLU A 15 -58.26 12.98 29.48
CA GLU A 15 -57.53 13.09 28.19
C GLU A 15 -56.19 13.86 28.34
N THR A 16 -55.79 14.24 29.56
CA THR A 16 -54.64 15.15 29.79
C THR A 16 -53.31 14.47 30.11
N LYS A 17 -53.11 13.21 29.70
CA LYS A 17 -51.79 12.52 29.82
C LYS A 17 -51.20 12.04 28.50
N GLN A 18 -51.52 12.70 27.39
CA GLN A 18 -50.88 12.42 26.10
C GLN A 18 -49.77 13.44 25.72
N ASP A 19 -49.63 14.54 26.48
CA ASP A 19 -48.70 15.64 26.13
C ASP A 19 -47.37 15.63 26.93
N GLU A 20 -46.93 14.48 27.47
CA GLU A 20 -45.64 14.35 28.16
C GLU A 20 -44.66 13.34 27.51
N LEU A 21 -44.95 12.83 26.32
CA LEU A 21 -43.96 12.13 25.50
C LEU A 21 -43.45 13.11 24.44
N LEU A 22 -42.31 13.74 24.75
CA LEU A 22 -41.63 14.78 23.96
C LEU A 22 -41.20 14.37 22.53
N PHE A 23 -41.54 13.16 22.07
CA PHE A 23 -41.28 12.69 20.71
C PHE A 23 -42.42 11.74 20.28
N ASP A 24 -43.03 12.01 19.12
CA ASP A 24 -43.93 11.06 18.47
C ASP A 24 -43.18 9.74 18.20
N ASP A 25 -43.85 8.59 18.29
CA ASP A 25 -43.25 7.27 17.98
C ASP A 25 -42.59 7.24 16.58
N ALA A 26 -43.18 7.95 15.62
CA ALA A 26 -42.63 8.10 14.27
C ALA A 26 -41.36 8.97 14.19
N GLU A 27 -41.13 9.84 15.17
CA GLU A 27 -39.90 10.61 15.33
C GLU A 27 -38.80 9.77 15.98
N LEU A 28 -39.15 8.98 17.00
CA LEU A 28 -38.23 8.00 17.59
C LEU A 28 -37.72 7.01 16.53
N ASP A 29 -38.60 6.44 15.71
CA ASP A 29 -38.20 5.53 14.62
C ASP A 29 -37.26 6.19 13.60
N ARG A 30 -37.47 7.48 13.29
CA ARG A 30 -36.59 8.23 12.38
C ARG A 30 -35.21 8.44 12.99
N ILE A 31 -35.15 8.79 14.28
CA ILE A 31 -33.88 8.98 15.01
C ILE A 31 -33.14 7.64 15.11
N PHE A 32 -33.82 6.56 15.51
CA PHE A 32 -33.22 5.23 15.58
C PHE A 32 -32.68 4.76 14.22
N ASN A 33 -33.41 4.99 13.12
CA ASN A 33 -32.93 4.64 11.79
C ASN A 33 -31.71 5.48 11.35
N GLN A 34 -31.66 6.75 11.74
CA GLN A 34 -30.49 7.60 11.50
C GLN A 34 -29.27 7.12 12.29
N GLU A 35 -29.43 6.82 13.58
CA GLU A 35 -28.38 6.29 14.44
C GLU A 35 -27.90 4.91 13.96
N ALA A 36 -28.81 4.01 13.62
CA ALA A 36 -28.47 2.71 13.03
C ALA A 36 -27.67 2.87 11.73
N SER A 37 -28.03 3.86 10.90
CA SER A 37 -27.29 4.19 9.67
C SER A 37 -25.89 4.75 9.97
N LEU A 38 -25.73 5.54 11.03
CA LEU A 38 -24.44 6.08 11.46
C LEU A 38 -23.53 4.98 12.01
N VAL A 39 -24.04 4.13 12.90
CA VAL A 39 -23.31 2.98 13.45
C VAL A 39 -22.82 2.07 12.32
N SER A 40 -23.66 1.80 11.32
CA SER A 40 -23.28 1.01 10.15
C SER A 40 -22.16 1.65 9.33
N ARG A 41 -22.17 2.99 9.18
CA ARG A 41 -21.11 3.74 8.47
C ARG A 41 -19.80 3.73 9.24
N GLU A 42 -19.85 3.96 10.55
CA GLU A 42 -18.68 3.96 11.43
C GLU A 42 -18.05 2.57 11.52
N ALA A 43 -18.87 1.51 11.60
CA ALA A 43 -18.41 0.14 11.52
C ALA A 43 -17.66 -0.13 10.20
N GLU A 44 -18.15 0.37 9.07
CA GLU A 44 -17.45 0.24 7.79
C GLU A 44 -16.11 1.01 7.76
N VAL A 45 -16.06 2.21 8.36
CA VAL A 45 -14.80 2.96 8.51
C VAL A 45 -13.78 2.17 9.31
N MET A 46 -14.20 1.60 10.45
CA MET A 46 -13.33 0.78 11.28
C MET A 46 -12.88 -0.49 10.56
N ARG A 47 -13.77 -1.13 9.80
CA ARG A 47 -13.45 -2.28 8.94
C ARG A 47 -12.40 -1.94 7.89
N VAL A 48 -12.55 -0.82 7.18
CA VAL A 48 -11.58 -0.36 6.16
C VAL A 48 -10.24 0.05 6.78
N LEU A 49 -10.24 0.60 8.00
CA LEU A 49 -8.99 0.88 8.71
C LEU A 49 -8.29 -0.39 9.19
N ALA A 50 -9.06 -1.41 9.59
CA ALA A 50 -8.54 -2.70 10.03
C ALA A 50 -8.10 -3.61 8.88
N CYS A 51 -8.63 -3.40 7.66
CA CYS A 51 -8.35 -4.28 6.53
C CYS A 51 -6.88 -4.23 6.09
N PHE A 52 -6.45 -5.32 5.47
CA PHE A 52 -5.07 -5.42 5.02
C PHE A 52 -4.83 -4.58 3.76
N LYS A 53 -3.96 -3.56 3.88
CA LYS A 53 -3.69 -2.55 2.83
C LYS A 53 -3.24 -3.11 1.48
N LEU A 54 -2.64 -4.30 1.47
CA LEU A 54 -2.09 -4.93 0.28
C LEU A 54 -3.13 -5.80 -0.45
N ASN A 55 -4.30 -6.07 0.15
CA ASN A 55 -5.37 -6.86 -0.46
C ASN A 55 -6.57 -5.97 -0.86
N PRO A 56 -6.73 -5.65 -2.17
CA PRO A 56 -7.85 -4.85 -2.66
C PRO A 56 -9.23 -5.49 -2.46
N TYR A 57 -9.32 -6.83 -2.45
CA TYR A 57 -10.59 -7.53 -2.23
C TYR A 57 -11.14 -7.29 -0.83
N GLU A 58 -10.27 -7.26 0.19
CA GLU A 58 -10.68 -6.97 1.57
C GLU A 58 -11.11 -5.52 1.76
N ILE A 59 -10.39 -4.57 1.14
CA ILE A 59 -10.76 -3.15 1.17
C ILE A 59 -12.18 -2.98 0.60
N LEU A 60 -12.43 -3.58 -0.57
CA LEU A 60 -13.72 -3.52 -1.25
C LEU A 60 -14.77 -4.52 -0.72
N ASP A 61 -14.43 -5.33 0.29
CA ASP A 61 -15.28 -6.41 0.83
C ASP A 61 -15.93 -7.28 -0.25
N LEU A 62 -15.13 -7.64 -1.25
CA LEU A 62 -15.55 -8.53 -2.31
C LEU A 62 -15.27 -9.97 -1.90
N ASN A 63 -16.19 -10.86 -2.25
CA ASN A 63 -15.91 -12.28 -2.14
C ASN A 63 -14.91 -12.67 -3.23
N TRP A 64 -13.80 -13.29 -2.87
CA TRP A 64 -12.75 -13.70 -3.81
C TRP A 64 -12.78 -15.21 -4.09
N MET A 65 -13.69 -15.96 -3.47
CA MET A 65 -13.80 -17.41 -3.64
C MET A 65 -14.13 -17.78 -5.10
N PRO A 66 -13.63 -18.91 -5.62
CA PRO A 66 -13.80 -19.31 -7.02
C PRO A 66 -15.25 -19.29 -7.50
N LYS A 67 -16.20 -19.69 -6.63
CA LYS A 67 -17.64 -19.71 -6.94
C LYS A 67 -18.25 -18.33 -7.19
N SER A 68 -17.66 -17.27 -6.64
CA SER A 68 -18.25 -15.93 -6.70
C SER A 68 -18.00 -15.18 -8.00
N GLY A 69 -17.06 -15.63 -8.84
CA GLY A 69 -16.87 -15.13 -10.21
C GLY A 69 -16.94 -13.60 -10.34
N VAL A 70 -16.08 -12.86 -9.63
CA VAL A 70 -16.17 -11.40 -9.56
C VAL A 70 -15.97 -10.75 -10.93
N THR A 71 -16.99 -10.03 -11.41
CA THR A 71 -16.91 -9.25 -12.65
C THR A 71 -16.43 -7.81 -12.38
N ASP A 72 -15.86 -7.17 -13.39
CA ASP A 72 -15.40 -5.77 -13.30
C ASP A 72 -16.54 -4.80 -12.97
N ALA A 73 -17.77 -5.13 -13.38
CA ALA A 73 -18.96 -4.37 -13.04
C ALA A 73 -19.30 -4.46 -11.53
N ASP A 74 -19.08 -5.61 -10.91
CA ASP A 74 -19.29 -5.81 -9.46
C ASP A 74 -18.28 -4.99 -8.66
N ILE A 75 -17.03 -5.00 -9.10
CA ILE A 75 -15.94 -4.21 -8.52
C ILE A 75 -16.28 -2.72 -8.57
N GLN A 76 -16.79 -2.26 -9.72
CA GLN A 76 -17.18 -0.87 -9.89
C GLN A 76 -18.39 -0.49 -9.01
N ARG A 77 -19.39 -1.36 -8.92
CA ARG A 77 -20.57 -1.14 -8.06
C ARG A 77 -20.19 -1.10 -6.58
N ALA A 78 -19.36 -2.04 -6.13
CA ALA A 78 -18.85 -2.11 -4.76
C ALA A 78 -18.05 -0.85 -4.40
N TYR A 79 -17.13 -0.43 -5.28
CA TYR A 79 -16.35 0.79 -5.08
C TYR A 79 -17.25 2.02 -4.94
N ARG A 80 -18.20 2.24 -5.86
CA ARG A 80 -19.12 3.40 -5.81
C ARG A 80 -19.95 3.42 -4.53
N LYS A 81 -20.48 2.26 -4.12
CA LYS A 81 -21.27 2.13 -2.89
C LYS A 81 -20.45 2.51 -1.67
N LYS A 82 -19.22 2.00 -1.56
CA LYS A 82 -18.32 2.23 -0.42
C LYS A 82 -17.76 3.64 -0.38
N SER A 83 -17.36 4.19 -1.52
CA SER A 83 -16.84 5.56 -1.59
C SER A 83 -17.90 6.59 -1.17
N LEU A 84 -19.17 6.35 -1.48
CA LEU A 84 -20.28 7.21 -1.05
C LEU A 84 -20.59 7.05 0.44
N LEU A 85 -20.42 5.84 0.98
CA LEU A 85 -20.69 5.54 2.40
C LEU A 85 -19.66 6.18 3.33
N ILE A 86 -18.38 6.20 2.93
CA ILE A 86 -17.24 6.71 3.71
C ILE A 86 -16.85 8.14 3.29
N HIS A 87 -17.69 8.81 2.50
CA HIS A 87 -17.39 10.16 2.04
C HIS A 87 -17.35 11.16 3.22
N PRO A 88 -16.31 12.01 3.36
CA PRO A 88 -16.16 12.93 4.50
C PRO A 88 -17.29 13.96 4.65
N ASP A 89 -18.03 14.24 3.57
CA ASP A 89 -19.22 15.11 3.62
C ASP A 89 -20.41 14.45 4.34
N LYS A 90 -20.54 13.12 4.25
CA LYS A 90 -21.67 12.36 4.83
C LYS A 90 -21.38 11.81 6.23
N LEU A 91 -20.11 11.69 6.60
CA LEU A 91 -19.68 11.14 7.88
C LEU A 91 -18.57 12.03 8.47
N LYS A 92 -18.89 12.75 9.54
CA LYS A 92 -17.97 13.61 10.29
C LYS A 92 -17.18 12.81 11.35
N HIS A 93 -16.63 11.66 10.96
CA HIS A 93 -15.85 10.83 11.86
C HIS A 93 -14.36 11.25 11.85
N PRO A 94 -13.65 11.32 13.00
CA PRO A 94 -12.25 11.77 13.07
C PRO A 94 -11.32 10.97 12.15
N ARG A 95 -11.56 9.66 12.03
CA ARG A 95 -10.77 8.75 11.18
C ARG A 95 -11.39 8.47 9.80
N GLY A 96 -12.51 9.12 9.47
CA GLY A 96 -13.19 8.90 8.19
C GLY A 96 -12.34 9.31 6.98
N ILE A 97 -11.53 10.37 7.14
CA ILE A 97 -10.60 10.84 6.11
C ILE A 97 -9.52 9.78 5.81
N GLU A 98 -8.97 9.14 6.84
CA GLU A 98 -7.97 8.07 6.68
C GLU A 98 -8.54 6.86 5.92
N ALA A 99 -9.73 6.40 6.31
CA ALA A 99 -10.41 5.28 5.66
C ALA A 99 -10.75 5.61 4.20
N PHE A 100 -11.22 6.83 3.95
CA PHE A 100 -11.50 7.31 2.60
C PHE A 100 -10.22 7.42 1.75
N ASP A 101 -9.12 7.82 2.35
CA ASP A 101 -7.83 7.86 1.67
C ASP A 101 -7.26 6.47 1.41
N LEU A 102 -7.52 5.45 2.24
CA LEU A 102 -7.13 4.07 1.93
C LEU A 102 -7.86 3.53 0.68
N LEU A 103 -9.13 3.89 0.48
CA LEU A 103 -9.85 3.57 -0.76
C LEU A 103 -9.19 4.23 -2.00
N LYS A 104 -8.50 5.37 -1.81
CA LYS A 104 -7.77 6.09 -2.87
C LYS A 104 -6.30 5.68 -3.01
N LYS A 105 -5.63 5.34 -1.92
CA LYS A 105 -4.17 5.34 -1.79
C LYS A 105 -3.63 3.92 -1.77
N VAL A 106 -3.35 3.43 -2.97
CA VAL A 106 -2.23 2.53 -3.26
C VAL A 106 -1.38 3.16 -4.36
N ARG A 107 -0.74 4.28 -4.02
CA ARG A 107 0.32 4.88 -4.84
C ARG A 107 1.20 5.68 -3.90
N LEU A 108 2.14 5.01 -3.23
CA LEU A 108 3.34 5.60 -2.63
C LEU A 108 4.17 4.48 -1.97
N ASN A 109 4.58 3.49 -2.75
CA ASN A 109 5.76 2.68 -2.42
C ASN A 109 6.60 2.34 -3.67
N SER A 110 6.39 3.09 -4.76
CA SER A 110 7.24 3.05 -5.94
C SER A 110 7.47 4.48 -6.39
N THR A 111 8.75 4.84 -6.41
CA THR A 111 9.37 5.95 -7.15
C THR A 111 8.98 7.39 -6.78
N LEU A 112 9.73 7.96 -5.83
CA LEU A 112 10.19 9.35 -5.94
C LEU A 112 11.02 9.47 -7.23
N HIS A 113 10.37 9.80 -8.35
CA HIS A 113 11.06 10.38 -9.50
C HIS A 113 10.86 11.89 -9.46
N VAL A 114 11.92 12.61 -9.08
CA VAL A 114 12.04 14.05 -9.26
C VAL A 114 11.92 14.34 -10.75
N ARG A 115 10.83 14.97 -11.19
CA ARG A 115 10.73 15.54 -12.55
C ARG A 115 11.06 17.03 -12.47
N GLY A 116 12.21 17.37 -13.05
CA GLY A 116 12.72 18.72 -13.17
C GLY A 116 11.76 19.69 -13.85
N THR A 117 11.82 20.93 -13.38
CA THR A 117 11.05 22.07 -13.86
C THR A 117 11.56 22.54 -15.22
N GLY A 118 10.89 22.13 -16.30
CA GLY A 118 11.10 22.66 -17.65
C GLY A 118 9.91 23.52 -18.09
N ARG A 119 10.10 24.84 -18.13
CA ARG A 119 9.17 25.82 -18.73
C ARG A 119 8.79 25.42 -20.17
N ARG A 120 7.49 25.31 -20.49
CA ARG A 120 6.99 25.48 -21.86
C ARG A 120 5.66 26.24 -21.91
N ARG A 121 5.57 27.03 -22.98
CA ARG A 121 4.66 28.15 -23.27
C ARG A 121 3.18 27.79 -23.21
N ARG A 122 2.39 28.74 -22.69
CA ARG A 122 0.93 28.77 -22.80
C ARG A 122 0.52 28.86 -24.26
N ARG A 123 -0.28 27.90 -24.73
CA ARG A 123 -1.08 28.02 -25.95
C ARG A 123 -2.53 27.70 -25.58
N ASN A 124 -3.39 28.61 -26.03
CA ASN A 124 -4.81 28.73 -25.78
C ASN A 124 -5.57 27.40 -25.86
N GLN A 125 -6.33 27.03 -24.81
CA GLN A 125 -7.33 25.95 -24.86
C GLN A 125 -8.72 26.51 -24.55
N PRO A 126 -9.78 26.03 -25.22
CA PRO A 126 -11.14 26.44 -24.91
C PRO A 126 -11.53 25.95 -23.51
N ARG A 127 -12.35 26.77 -22.82
CA ARG A 127 -12.92 26.50 -21.50
C ARG A 127 -13.80 25.24 -21.57
N LEU A 128 -13.21 24.05 -21.44
CA LEU A 128 -13.96 22.88 -21.03
C LEU A 128 -14.34 23.09 -19.56
N THR A 129 -15.65 23.13 -19.34
CA THR A 129 -16.33 23.24 -18.06
C THR A 129 -15.73 22.30 -17.03
N LEU A 130 -15.55 22.87 -15.83
CA LEU A 130 -14.99 22.28 -14.62
C LEU A 130 -15.91 21.18 -14.08
N LEU A 131 -16.00 20.04 -14.76
CA LEU A 131 -16.38 18.78 -14.12
C LEU A 131 -15.13 18.16 -13.48
N LEU A 132 -14.70 18.82 -12.41
CA LEU A 132 -13.91 18.36 -11.27
C LEU A 132 -12.73 17.39 -11.54
N PRO A 133 -11.47 17.87 -11.40
CA PRO A 133 -10.27 17.04 -11.15
C PRO A 133 -10.42 16.02 -10.01
N TRP A 134 -11.43 16.16 -9.16
CA TRP A 134 -11.78 15.23 -8.10
C TRP A 134 -12.30 13.87 -8.61
N ALA A 135 -13.02 13.82 -9.75
CA ALA A 135 -13.58 12.57 -10.29
C ALA A 135 -12.52 11.62 -10.89
N ARG A 136 -11.35 12.16 -11.32
CA ARG A 136 -10.21 11.37 -11.82
C ARG A 136 -9.28 10.88 -10.70
N LYS A 137 -9.41 11.40 -9.48
CA LYS A 137 -8.48 11.14 -8.36
C LYS A 137 -8.87 9.96 -7.47
N GLN A 138 -9.98 9.27 -7.79
CA GLN A 138 -10.68 8.40 -6.84
C GLN A 138 -10.45 6.88 -7.02
N LYS A 139 -9.87 6.41 -8.11
CA LYS A 139 -10.00 4.99 -8.51
C LYS A 139 -8.67 4.27 -8.53
N GLN A 140 -8.20 3.74 -7.40
CA GLN A 140 -6.97 2.94 -7.39
C GLN A 140 -7.25 1.47 -7.04
N ALA A 141 -7.93 1.16 -5.93
CA ALA A 141 -8.34 -0.21 -5.61
C ALA A 141 -9.24 -0.80 -6.72
N GLN A 142 -10.09 0.05 -7.32
CA GLN A 142 -10.86 -0.32 -8.50
C GLN A 142 -9.93 -0.64 -9.70
N THR A 143 -8.95 0.22 -9.98
CA THR A 143 -8.06 0.05 -11.14
C THR A 143 -7.16 -1.18 -11.00
N GLU A 144 -6.60 -1.44 -9.82
CA GLU A 144 -5.79 -2.64 -9.59
C GLU A 144 -6.57 -3.92 -9.82
N LEU A 145 -7.86 -3.90 -9.49
CA LEU A 145 -8.70 -5.07 -9.64
C LEU A 145 -9.36 -5.17 -11.03
N SER A 146 -9.54 -4.05 -11.72
CA SER A 146 -9.97 -4.02 -13.14
C SER A 146 -8.84 -4.39 -14.10
N ASP A 147 -7.58 -4.21 -13.72
CA ASP A 147 -6.43 -4.56 -14.55
C ASP A 147 -6.13 -6.08 -14.43
N PRO A 148 -6.27 -6.88 -15.50
CA PRO A 148 -6.09 -8.34 -15.41
C PRO A 148 -4.66 -8.74 -15.03
N GLU A 149 -3.64 -7.96 -15.43
CA GLU A 149 -2.24 -8.24 -15.09
C GLU A 149 -1.95 -8.12 -13.60
N LYS A 150 -2.63 -7.20 -12.91
CA LYS A 150 -2.48 -6.99 -11.46
C LYS A 150 -3.37 -7.92 -10.66
N ARG A 151 -4.53 -8.27 -11.22
CA ARG A 151 -5.48 -9.20 -10.62
C ARG A 151 -4.95 -10.63 -10.58
N LYS A 152 -4.31 -11.12 -11.65
CA LYS A 152 -3.75 -12.48 -11.73
C LYS A 152 -2.86 -12.88 -10.52
N PRO A 153 -1.79 -12.14 -10.17
CA PRO A 153 -0.93 -12.52 -9.05
C PRO A 153 -1.65 -12.46 -7.69
N LEU A 154 -2.64 -11.56 -7.54
CA LEU A 154 -3.49 -11.51 -6.35
C LEU A 154 -4.38 -12.76 -6.25
N ASP A 155 -5.02 -13.13 -7.36
CA ASP A 155 -5.87 -14.31 -7.46
C ASP A 155 -5.07 -15.60 -7.23
N GLU A 156 -3.86 -15.71 -7.80
CA GLU A 156 -2.91 -16.80 -7.55
C GLU A 156 -2.55 -16.90 -6.06
N THR A 157 -2.21 -15.77 -5.42
CA THR A 157 -1.90 -15.75 -3.98
C THR A 157 -3.08 -16.23 -3.13
N LEU A 158 -4.30 -15.85 -3.51
CA LEU A 158 -5.54 -16.27 -2.82
C LEU A 158 -5.85 -17.75 -3.06
N GLN A 159 -5.60 -18.25 -4.28
CA GLN A 159 -5.72 -19.67 -4.60
C GLN A 159 -4.69 -20.50 -3.83
N ASP A 160 -3.44 -20.06 -3.75
CA ASP A 160 -2.39 -20.69 -2.96
C ASP A 160 -2.74 -20.74 -1.48
N ALA A 161 -3.24 -19.62 -0.94
CA ALA A 161 -3.74 -19.56 0.44
C ALA A 161 -4.86 -20.60 0.67
N ARG A 162 -5.81 -20.72 -0.27
CA ARG A 162 -6.89 -21.71 -0.21
C ARG A 162 -6.34 -23.13 -0.23
N MET A 163 -5.40 -23.42 -1.12
CA MET A 163 -4.78 -24.74 -1.24
C MET A 163 -4.04 -25.14 0.04
N LEU A 164 -3.34 -24.20 0.68
CA LEU A 164 -2.67 -24.46 1.94
C LEU A 164 -3.67 -24.75 3.07
N VAL A 165 -4.77 -24.01 3.15
CA VAL A 165 -5.81 -24.28 4.15
C VAL A 165 -6.50 -25.63 3.90
N LEU A 166 -6.81 -25.98 2.65
CA LEU A 166 -7.37 -27.29 2.33
C LEU A 166 -6.40 -28.43 2.68
N ARG A 167 -5.10 -28.23 2.44
CA ARG A 167 -4.05 -29.18 2.83
C ARG A 167 -3.98 -29.35 4.35
N GLU A 168 -4.09 -28.27 5.11
CA GLU A 168 -4.14 -28.32 6.60
C GLU A 168 -5.35 -29.12 7.10
N ILE A 169 -6.47 -29.08 6.38
CA ILE A 169 -7.69 -29.86 6.69
C ILE A 169 -7.61 -31.31 6.16
N GLY A 170 -6.61 -31.63 5.35
CA GLY A 170 -6.45 -32.95 4.74
C GLY A 170 -7.37 -33.19 3.53
N LEU A 171 -7.79 -32.11 2.85
CA LEU A 171 -8.62 -32.17 1.65
C LEU A 171 -7.78 -31.94 0.39
N PRO A 172 -8.15 -32.56 -0.75
CA PRO A 172 -7.53 -32.27 -2.04
C PRO A 172 -7.69 -30.80 -2.46
N ARG A 173 -6.75 -30.30 -3.27
CA ARG A 173 -6.74 -28.91 -3.75
C ARG A 173 -8.00 -28.50 -4.54
N GLU A 174 -8.60 -29.45 -5.25
CA GLU A 174 -9.75 -29.26 -6.13
C GLU A 174 -11.10 -29.44 -5.42
N THR A 175 -11.09 -29.66 -4.10
CA THR A 175 -12.32 -29.79 -3.31
C THR A 175 -13.22 -28.58 -3.54
N PRO A 176 -14.49 -28.75 -3.93
CA PRO A 176 -15.44 -27.65 -4.07
C PRO A 176 -15.74 -26.96 -2.74
N ASP A 177 -16.15 -25.69 -2.80
CA ASP A 177 -16.47 -24.91 -1.59
C ASP A 177 -17.66 -25.48 -0.80
N ASP A 178 -18.58 -26.19 -1.47
CA ASP A 178 -19.78 -26.78 -0.86
C ASP A 178 -19.52 -28.13 -0.17
N HIS A 179 -18.26 -28.57 -0.07
CA HIS A 179 -17.90 -29.84 0.55
C HIS A 179 -18.32 -29.89 2.03
N GLU A 180 -18.89 -31.01 2.48
CA GLU A 180 -19.47 -31.16 3.82
C GLU A 180 -18.52 -30.74 4.95
N LYS A 181 -17.24 -31.14 4.85
CA LYS A 181 -16.20 -30.77 5.83
C LYS A 181 -15.82 -29.28 5.88
N LEU A 182 -16.25 -28.49 4.89
CA LEU A 182 -15.97 -27.05 4.79
C LEU A 182 -17.14 -26.20 5.31
N ASN A 183 -18.31 -26.79 5.51
CA ASN A 183 -19.51 -26.11 5.97
C ASN A 183 -19.79 -26.40 7.46
N PRO A 184 -20.48 -25.50 8.17
CA PRO A 184 -21.04 -25.81 9.49
C PRO A 184 -22.00 -26.99 9.39
N PRO A 185 -22.00 -27.95 10.35
CA PRO A 185 -21.29 -27.94 11.63
C PRO A 185 -19.89 -28.55 11.61
N ALA A 186 -19.45 -29.16 10.50
CA ALA A 186 -18.19 -29.88 10.41
C ALA A 186 -16.99 -28.94 10.53
N MET A 187 -17.06 -27.76 9.89
CA MET A 187 -16.11 -26.68 10.11
C MET A 187 -16.65 -25.72 11.17
N LYS A 188 -15.99 -25.71 12.34
CA LYS A 188 -16.24 -24.71 13.39
C LYS A 188 -15.50 -23.41 13.11
N ASP A 189 -16.00 -22.33 13.73
CA ASP A 189 -15.38 -21.01 13.70
C ASP A 189 -13.87 -21.08 14.01
N PRO A 190 -13.01 -20.39 13.22
CA PRO A 190 -13.35 -19.55 12.08
C PRO A 190 -13.72 -20.34 10.81
N ASP A 191 -14.69 -19.83 10.04
CA ASP A 191 -15.08 -20.26 8.68
C ASP A 191 -13.85 -20.40 7.75
N LEU A 192 -13.93 -21.31 6.78
CA LEU A 192 -13.01 -21.45 5.65
C LEU A 192 -12.60 -20.10 5.08
N LYS A 193 -13.54 -19.19 4.80
CA LYS A 193 -13.26 -17.87 4.23
C LYS A 193 -12.30 -17.07 5.11
N GLU A 194 -12.49 -17.11 6.43
CA GLU A 194 -11.63 -16.43 7.39
C GLU A 194 -10.27 -17.13 7.53
N ARG A 195 -10.23 -18.46 7.50
CA ARG A 195 -8.97 -19.23 7.50
C ARG A 195 -8.12 -18.87 6.29
N VAL A 196 -8.73 -18.84 5.10
CA VAL A 196 -8.00 -18.49 3.88
C VAL A 196 -7.61 -17.02 3.87
N ARG A 197 -8.46 -16.11 4.34
CA ARG A 197 -8.12 -14.70 4.52
C ARG A 197 -6.85 -14.52 5.35
N ARG A 198 -6.79 -15.18 6.51
CA ARG A 198 -5.61 -15.15 7.38
C ARG A 198 -4.37 -15.73 6.69
N LYS A 199 -4.51 -16.85 5.99
CA LYS A 199 -3.39 -17.46 5.24
C LYS A 199 -2.90 -16.56 4.10
N ALA A 200 -3.81 -15.93 3.36
CA ALA A 200 -3.47 -15.01 2.29
C ALA A 200 -2.71 -13.79 2.82
N LYS A 201 -3.14 -13.25 3.98
CA LYS A 201 -2.43 -12.17 4.67
C LYS A 201 -1.01 -12.58 5.05
N GLU A 202 -0.80 -13.79 5.56
CA GLU A 202 0.53 -14.32 5.87
C GLU A 202 1.43 -14.38 4.62
N ILE A 203 0.95 -14.99 3.53
CA ILE A 203 1.70 -15.13 2.27
C ILE A 203 2.08 -13.75 1.71
N MET A 204 1.12 -12.83 1.66
CA MET A 204 1.35 -11.48 1.14
C MET A 204 2.38 -10.70 1.97
N ILE A 205 2.38 -10.86 3.31
CA ILE A 205 3.38 -10.24 4.18
C ILE A 205 4.77 -10.84 3.90
N ASP A 206 4.86 -12.16 3.82
CA ASP A 206 6.13 -12.86 3.57
C ASP A 206 6.72 -12.50 2.21
N ASP A 207 5.89 -12.39 1.18
CA ASP A 207 6.29 -11.97 -0.15
C ASP A 207 6.80 -10.53 -0.19
N GLU A 208 6.13 -9.61 0.51
CA GLU A 208 6.56 -8.22 0.64
C GLU A 208 7.88 -8.11 1.42
N LEU A 209 8.03 -8.87 2.51
CA LEU A 209 9.28 -8.95 3.26
C LEU A 209 10.41 -9.54 2.40
N ARG A 210 10.12 -10.54 1.57
CA ARG A 210 11.08 -11.12 0.61
C ARG A 210 11.50 -10.08 -0.41
N LYS A 211 10.57 -9.35 -1.02
CA LYS A 211 10.85 -8.26 -1.97
C LYS A 211 11.76 -7.20 -1.35
N ARG A 212 11.48 -6.77 -0.13
CA ARG A 212 12.31 -5.80 0.60
C ARG A 212 13.71 -6.31 0.90
N ARG A 213 13.85 -7.59 1.29
CA ARG A 213 15.15 -8.21 1.51
C ARG A 213 15.96 -8.28 0.22
N VAL A 214 15.36 -8.73 -0.87
CA VAL A 214 16.01 -8.80 -2.19
C VAL A 214 16.44 -7.42 -2.65
N GLN A 215 15.55 -6.42 -2.59
CA GLN A 215 15.88 -5.05 -2.99
C GLN A 215 17.04 -4.47 -2.17
N LYS A 216 17.05 -4.70 -0.85
CA LYS A 216 18.14 -4.27 0.03
C LYS A 216 19.47 -4.95 -0.35
N MET A 217 19.44 -6.26 -0.60
CA MET A 217 20.61 -7.02 -1.01
C MET A 217 21.15 -6.56 -2.36
N THR A 218 20.28 -6.30 -3.35
CA THR A 218 20.67 -5.77 -4.65
C THR A 218 21.32 -4.39 -4.53
N MET A 219 20.74 -3.48 -3.73
CA MET A 219 21.31 -2.15 -3.50
C MET A 219 22.70 -2.20 -2.84
N ILE A 220 22.90 -3.13 -1.90
CA ILE A 220 24.21 -3.36 -1.27
C ILE A 220 25.20 -3.92 -2.29
N ALA A 221 24.80 -4.87 -3.12
CA ALA A 221 25.65 -5.46 -4.16
C ALA A 221 26.05 -4.43 -5.22
N GLU A 222 25.09 -3.65 -5.71
CA GLU A 222 25.32 -2.56 -6.67
C GLU A 222 26.25 -1.49 -6.08
N GLY A 223 26.04 -1.10 -4.82
CA GLY A 223 26.94 -0.17 -4.14
C GLY A 223 28.36 -0.71 -3.94
N ALA A 224 28.50 -2.00 -3.62
CA ALA A 224 29.80 -2.64 -3.49
C ALA A 224 30.52 -2.75 -4.84
N GLU A 225 29.79 -3.02 -5.92
CA GLU A 225 30.32 -3.05 -7.28
C GLU A 225 30.74 -1.66 -7.76
N ALA A 226 29.89 -0.64 -7.54
CA ALA A 226 30.21 0.75 -7.86
C ALA A 226 31.50 1.21 -7.18
N LYS A 227 31.67 0.88 -5.89
CA LYS A 227 32.91 1.19 -5.15
C LYS A 227 34.13 0.48 -5.74
N ARG A 228 34.02 -0.81 -6.11
CA ARG A 228 35.13 -1.54 -6.75
C ARG A 228 35.52 -0.92 -8.09
N VAL A 229 34.55 -0.47 -8.88
CA VAL A 229 34.80 0.20 -10.16
C VAL A 229 35.49 1.54 -9.93
N GLU A 230 35.02 2.33 -8.96
CA GLU A 230 35.63 3.61 -8.59
C GLU A 230 37.07 3.43 -8.08
N ASP A 231 37.31 2.49 -7.18
CA ASP A 231 38.64 2.17 -6.66
C ASP A 231 39.59 1.71 -7.79
N ALA A 232 39.10 0.91 -8.75
CA ALA A 232 39.89 0.48 -9.91
C ALA A 232 40.22 1.64 -10.87
N VAL A 233 39.28 2.57 -11.07
CA VAL A 233 39.52 3.79 -11.86
C VAL A 233 40.50 4.72 -11.15
N ALA A 234 40.35 4.90 -9.83
CA ALA A 234 41.26 5.69 -9.01
C ALA A 234 42.67 5.12 -9.02
N GLU A 235 42.83 3.79 -8.90
CA GLU A 235 44.13 3.14 -8.95
C GLU A 235 44.78 3.28 -10.34
N ARG A 236 43.99 3.13 -11.42
CA ARG A 236 44.49 3.39 -12.78
C ARG A 236 44.93 4.84 -12.93
N LYS A 237 44.17 5.79 -12.39
CA LYS A 237 44.52 7.22 -12.40
C LYS A 237 45.80 7.48 -11.61
N ARG A 238 45.94 6.93 -10.41
CA ARG A 238 47.16 7.05 -9.58
C ARG A 238 48.39 6.48 -10.30
N LYS A 239 48.26 5.32 -10.94
CA LYS A 239 49.36 4.73 -11.72
C LYS A 239 49.73 5.57 -12.94
N MET A 240 48.75 6.17 -13.60
CA MET A 240 48.99 7.07 -14.73
C MET A 240 49.74 8.33 -14.26
N GLU A 241 49.28 8.97 -13.18
CA GLU A 241 49.91 10.15 -12.57
C GLU A 241 51.32 9.87 -12.03
N GLU A 242 51.54 8.70 -11.42
CA GLU A 242 52.86 8.27 -10.95
C GLU A 242 53.82 8.04 -12.12
N LYS A 243 53.35 7.39 -13.20
CA LYS A 243 54.14 7.18 -14.41
C LYS A 243 54.49 8.50 -15.09
N GLU A 244 53.53 9.42 -15.16
CA GLU A 244 53.74 10.77 -15.68
C GLU A 244 54.80 11.52 -14.86
N ARG A 245 54.67 11.57 -13.52
CA ARG A 245 55.67 12.16 -12.63
C ARG A 245 57.05 11.50 -12.76
N TRP A 246 57.10 10.19 -12.97
CA TRP A 246 58.37 9.47 -13.20
C TRP A 246 59.03 9.91 -14.49
N GLU A 247 58.28 10.05 -15.59
CA GLU A 247 58.81 10.54 -16.86
C GLU A 247 59.20 12.02 -16.79
N GLU A 248 58.45 12.87 -16.08
CA GLU A 248 58.82 14.28 -15.88
C GLU A 248 60.14 14.43 -15.14
N THR A 249 60.32 13.71 -14.04
CA THR A 249 61.56 13.73 -13.25
C THR A 249 62.70 12.92 -13.89
N ARG A 250 62.50 12.37 -15.10
CA ARG A 250 63.50 11.51 -15.77
C ARG A 250 64.79 12.25 -16.07
N GLU A 251 64.72 13.45 -16.65
CA GLU A 251 65.91 14.20 -17.03
C GLU A 251 66.73 14.60 -15.81
N ASP A 252 66.08 15.02 -14.71
CA ASP A 252 66.74 15.33 -13.45
C ASP A 252 67.42 14.09 -12.85
N ARG A 253 66.74 12.94 -12.83
CA ARG A 253 67.32 11.67 -12.35
C ARG A 253 68.48 11.19 -13.22
N VAL A 254 68.38 11.33 -14.55
CA VAL A 254 69.46 11.00 -15.49
C VAL A 254 70.64 11.95 -15.32
N TRP A 255 70.37 13.24 -15.08
CA TRP A 255 71.39 14.24 -14.79
C TRP A 255 72.14 13.92 -13.48
N ASP A 256 71.42 13.58 -12.42
CA ASP A 256 72.00 13.14 -11.14
C ASP A 256 72.82 11.85 -11.27
N TRP A 257 72.35 10.89 -12.07
CA TRP A 257 73.13 9.68 -12.36
C TRP A 257 74.41 9.98 -13.15
N ARG A 258 74.33 10.83 -14.18
CA ARG A 258 75.48 11.27 -14.98
C ARG A 258 76.51 12.00 -14.11
N SER A 259 76.07 12.83 -13.16
CA SER A 259 76.95 13.56 -12.25
C SER A 259 77.58 12.64 -11.19
N PHE A 260 76.84 11.65 -10.67
CA PHE A 260 77.35 10.63 -9.76
C PHE A 260 78.45 9.76 -10.39
N ASN A 261 78.26 9.33 -11.64
CA ASN A 261 79.27 8.54 -12.36
C ASN A 261 80.56 9.35 -12.64
N LYS A 262 80.42 10.65 -12.95
CA LYS A 262 81.55 11.57 -13.05
C LYS A 262 82.31 11.71 -11.71
N LYS A 263 81.60 11.76 -10.58
CA LYS A 263 82.22 11.75 -9.23
C LYS A 263 82.98 10.44 -8.94
N LYS A 264 82.48 9.29 -9.37
CA LYS A 264 83.14 7.98 -9.17
C LYS A 264 84.46 7.87 -9.94
N LYS A 265 84.54 8.39 -11.17
CA LYS A 265 85.80 8.50 -11.96
C LYS A 265 86.85 9.43 -11.35
N LYS A 266 86.45 10.37 -10.47
CA LYS A 266 87.38 11.27 -9.76
C LYS A 266 88.00 10.66 -8.50
N ARG A 267 87.35 9.66 -7.88
CA ARG A 267 87.83 9.00 -6.64
C ARG A 267 88.87 7.89 -6.87
N THR A 268 89.13 7.50 -8.13
CA THR A 268 90.19 6.54 -8.51
C THR A 268 91.57 7.17 -8.74
N LYS A 269 91.73 8.48 -8.50
CA LYS A 269 93.06 9.05 -8.27
C LYS A 269 93.37 8.90 -6.77
N GLY A 270 94.07 7.82 -6.41
CA GLY A 270 94.64 7.63 -5.08
C GLY A 270 95.65 8.74 -4.75
N PRO A 271 96.00 8.92 -3.46
CA PRO A 271 96.92 9.98 -3.07
C PRO A 271 98.30 9.77 -3.71
N GLU A 272 98.85 10.87 -4.19
CA GLU A 272 100.17 10.99 -4.79
C GLU A 272 101.22 10.68 -3.73
N VAL A 273 102.05 9.66 -3.99
CA VAL A 273 103.19 9.29 -3.15
C VAL A 273 104.19 10.45 -3.20
N LEU A 274 104.36 11.15 -2.08
CA LEU A 274 105.46 12.07 -1.82
C LEU A 274 106.27 11.49 -0.65
N GLY A 275 107.55 11.20 -0.91
CA GLY A 275 108.59 11.05 0.12
C GLY A 275 108.68 9.68 0.76
#